data_AF-A0A3D0X4I1-F1
#
_entry.id   AF-A0A3D0X4I1-F1
#
_cell.length_a   1.000
_cell.length_b   1.000
_cell.length_c   1.000
_cell.angle_alpha   90.00
_cell.angle_beta   90.00
_cell.angle_gamma   90.00
#
_symmetry.space_group_name_H-M   'P 1'
#
loop_
_entity.id
_entity.type
_entity.pdbx_description
1 polymer ?
#
loop_
_entity_poly.entity_id
_entity_poly.type
_entity_poly.pdbx_seq_one_letter_code
_entity_poly.pdbx_strand_id
1 'polypeptide(L)' 'DILKKAGLSVAMGNAYDEVKEICDVVVSDNDHYGVLEVIQRYF' A
#
# COMPACT_ATOMS: atom_id res chain seq x y z
N ASP A 1 9.81 7.66 6.35
CA ASP A 1 9.65 7.63 7.81
C ASP A 1 8.28 7.08 8.22
N ILE A 2 7.17 7.63 7.71
CA ILE A 2 5.79 7.20 8.04
C ILE A 2 5.53 5.72 7.68
N LEU A 3 5.89 5.29 6.46
CA LEU A 3 5.66 3.90 6.02
C LEU A 3 6.37 2.88 6.90
N LYS A 4 7.60 3.18 7.36
CA LYS A 4 8.37 2.29 8.24
C LYS A 4 7.86 2.25 9.68
N LYS A 5 6.95 3.16 10.07
CA LYS A 5 6.40 3.28 11.42
C LYS A 5 4.95 2.84 11.52
N ALA A 6 4.26 2.70 10.38
CA ALA A 6 2.87 2.26 10.35
C ALA A 6 2.75 0.80 10.81
N GLY A 7 1.66 0.45 11.50
CA GLY A 7 1.38 -0.94 11.88
C GLY A 7 1.01 -1.85 10.70
N LEU A 8 0.58 -1.24 9.59
CA LEU A 8 0.44 -1.85 8.28
C LEU A 8 0.76 -0.78 7.24
N SER A 9 1.83 -0.97 6.49
CA SER A 9 2.26 -0.09 5.42
C SER A 9 1.84 -0.64 4.06
N VAL A 10 1.26 0.24 3.23
CA VAL A 10 0.67 -0.14 1.96
C VAL A 10 1.26 0.72 0.86
N ALA A 11 1.77 0.09 -0.19
CA ALA A 11 2.13 0.75 -1.44
C ALA A 11 1.03 0.56 -2.49
N MET A 12 0.75 1.62 -3.25
CA MET A 12 -0.13 1.54 -4.42
C MET A 12 0.59 0.87 -5.60
N GLY A 13 -0.15 0.26 -6.52
CA GLY A 13 0.42 -0.45 -7.66
C GLY A 13 1.27 0.44 -8.58
N ASN A 14 0.92 1.72 -8.67
CA ASN A 14 1.65 2.74 -9.42
C ASN A 14 2.73 3.47 -8.60
N ALA A 15 3.00 3.06 -7.36
CA ALA A 15 4.10 3.62 -6.58
C ALA A 15 5.46 3.23 -7.18
N TYR A 16 6.50 4.03 -6.87
CA TYR A 16 7.88 3.68 -7.19
C TYR A 16 8.27 2.35 -6.54
N ASP A 17 9.15 1.60 -7.20
CA ASP A 17 9.55 0.27 -6.72
C ASP A 17 10.23 0.34 -5.36
N GLU A 18 11.05 1.38 -5.10
CA GLU A 18 11.65 1.64 -3.78
C GLU A 18 10.60 1.80 -2.66
N VAL A 19 9.40 2.30 -2.99
CA VAL A 19 8.29 2.44 -2.03
C VAL A 19 7.60 1.09 -1.82
N LYS A 20 7.44 0.29 -2.88
CA LYS A 20 6.87 -1.06 -2.78
C LYS A 20 7.73 -1.98 -1.94
N GLU A 21 9.06 -1.87 -2.08
CA GLU A 21 10.03 -2.70 -1.33
C GLU A 21 10.01 -2.44 0.19
N ILE A 22 9.60 -1.25 0.62
CA ILE A 22 9.56 -0.88 2.05
C ILE A 22 8.17 -1.02 2.68
N CYS A 23 7.15 -1.38 1.90
CA CYS A 23 5.78 -1.55 2.37
C CYS A 23 5.44 -3.03 2.58
N ASP A 24 4.58 -3.32 3.56
CA ASP A 24 4.18 -4.69 3.90
C ASP A 24 3.34 -5.33 2.79
N VAL A 25 2.55 -4.52 2.09
CA VAL A 25 1.67 -4.97 1.01
C VAL A 25 1.65 -3.98 -0.14
N VAL A 26 1.47 -4.50 -1.35
CA VAL A 26 1.18 -3.73 -2.55
C VAL A 26 -0.25 -4.02 -2.97
N VAL A 27 -1.02 -2.98 -3.26
CA VAL A 27 -2.42 -3.08 -3.73
C VAL A 27 -2.56 -2.48 -5.13
N SER A 28 -3.78 -2.51 -5.67
CA SER A 28 -4.13 -1.82 -6.91
C SER A 28 -3.73 -0.33 -6.88
N ASP A 29 -3.65 0.33 -8.03
CA ASP A 29 -3.33 1.77 -8.07
C ASP A 29 -4.51 2.65 -7.61
N ASN A 30 -4.31 3.97 -7.62
CA ASN A 30 -5.31 4.92 -7.18
C ASN A 30 -6.53 5.01 -8.10
N ASP A 31 -6.41 4.59 -9.36
CA ASP A 31 -7.50 4.58 -10.34
C ASP A 31 -8.30 3.27 -10.29
N HIS A 32 -7.72 2.23 -9.69
CA HIS A 32 -8.32 0.90 -9.51
C HIS A 32 -8.66 0.58 -8.04
N TYR A 33 -8.96 1.60 -7.24
CA TYR A 33 -9.45 1.47 -5.86
C TYR A 33 -8.52 0.73 -4.88
N GLY A 34 -7.18 0.88 -5.00
CA GLY A 34 -6.24 0.19 -4.10
C GLY A 34 -6.49 0.40 -2.62
N VAL A 35 -6.96 1.58 -2.19
CA VAL A 35 -7.31 1.84 -0.80
C VAL A 35 -8.52 0.99 -0.34
N LEU A 36 -9.52 0.80 -1.19
CA LEU A 36 -10.67 -0.05 -0.88
C LEU A 36 -10.23 -1.51 -0.71
N GLU A 37 -9.29 -1.97 -1.53
CA GLU A 37 -8.72 -3.30 -1.44
C GLU A 37 -8.06 -3.54 -0.07
N VAL A 38 -7.30 -2.56 0.45
CA VAL A 38 -6.71 -2.64 1.80
C VAL A 38 -7.80 -2.80 2.85
N ILE A 39 -8.84 -1.96 2.79
CA ILE A 39 -9.93 -1.99 3.76
C ILE A 39 -10.57 -3.38 3.74
N GLN A 40 -11.00 -3.87 2.58
CA GLN A 40 -11.66 -5.17 2.45
C GLN A 40 -10.81 -6.38 2.90
N ARG A 41 -9.49 -6.29 2.79
CA ARG A 41 -8.59 -7.39 3.14
C ARG A 41 -8.18 -7.42 4.60
N TYR A 42 -8.14 -6.26 5.28
CA TYR A 42 -7.51 -6.11 6.58
C TYR A 42 -8.41 -5.49 7.67
N PHE A 43 -9.58 -4.96 7.31
CA PHE A 43 -10.51 -4.28 8.23
C PHE A 43 -11.95 -4.76 8.02
#